data_AF-A0A382MJ53-F1
#
_entry.id   AF-A0A382MJ53-F1
#
_cell.length_a   1.000
_cell.length_b   1.000
_cell.length_c   1.000
_cell.angle_alpha   90.00
_cell.angle_beta   90.00
_cell.angle_gamma   90.00
#
_symmetry.space_group_name_H-M   'P 1'
#
loop_
_entity.id
_entity.type
_entity.pdbx_description
1 polymer ?
#
loop_
_entity_poly.entity_id
_entity_poly.type
_entity_poly.pdbx_seq_one_letter_code
_entity_poly.pdbx_strand_id
1 'polypeptide(L)'
;MSKFYTSVVCLGDYIFERGIEDGLPFNEKQEFKPTLYIPTTTKTDWKTLEGDPVGPVQWGSIKETRAAMKKYDGVDNMKIYGHTNYNYSFIA
;
A
#
# COMPACT_ATOMS: atom_id res chain seq x y z
N MET A 1 1.68 -1.44 27.34
CA MET A 1 0.31 -1.74 26.88
C MET A 1 0.33 -1.73 25.35
N SER A 2 -0.73 -2.17 24.67
CA SER A 2 -0.75 -2.28 23.20
C SER A 2 -1.02 -0.93 22.54
N LYS A 3 -0.27 -0.58 21.48
CA LYS A 3 -0.60 0.52 20.56
C LYS A 3 -1.70 0.05 19.60
N PHE A 4 -2.73 0.86 19.39
CA PHE A 4 -3.76 0.58 18.39
C PHE A 4 -4.28 1.87 17.75
N TYR A 5 -4.64 1.78 16.47
CA TYR A 5 -5.23 2.90 15.73
C TYR A 5 -6.73 3.00 15.99
N THR A 6 -7.26 4.22 15.96
CA THR A 6 -8.70 4.53 15.96
C THR A 6 -9.14 5.12 14.62
N SER A 7 -8.24 5.80 13.91
CA SER A 7 -8.53 6.40 12.62
C SER A 7 -7.27 6.46 11.77
N VAL A 8 -7.38 6.05 10.51
CA VAL A 8 -6.31 6.12 9.51
C VAL A 8 -6.84 6.74 8.23
N VAL A 9 -6.27 7.87 7.83
CA VAL A 9 -6.67 8.62 6.64
C VAL A 9 -5.46 8.87 5.75
N CYS A 10 -5.60 8.56 4.47
CA CYS A 10 -4.60 8.87 3.46
C CYS A 10 -4.94 10.22 2.81
N LEU A 11 -4.03 11.20 2.91
CA LEU A 11 -4.18 12.52 2.30
C LEU A 11 -2.88 12.94 1.61
N GLY A 12 -2.93 13.06 0.28
CA GLY A 12 -1.75 13.32 -0.53
C GLY A 12 -0.76 12.16 -0.46
N ASP A 13 0.47 12.46 -0.08
CA ASP A 13 1.58 11.49 0.09
C ASP A 13 1.73 10.99 1.53
N TYR A 14 0.83 11.43 2.41
CA TYR A 14 0.92 11.18 3.84
C TYR A 14 -0.25 10.36 4.33
N ILE A 15 0.03 9.54 5.34
CA ILE A 15 -0.97 8.88 6.17
C ILE A 15 -1.03 9.61 7.50
N PHE A 16 -2.26 9.95 7.88
CA PHE A 16 -2.62 10.53 9.16
C PHE A 16 -3.23 9.43 10.00
N GLU A 17 -2.47 9.00 11.01
CA GLU A 17 -2.88 8.00 11.97
C GLU A 17 -3.23 8.66 13.29
N ARG A 18 -4.30 8.20 13.91
CA ARG A 18 -4.65 8.53 15.29
C ARG A 18 -4.95 7.25 16.02
N GLY A 19 -4.59 7.20 17.29
CA GLY A 19 -4.79 6.00 18.10
C GLY A 19 -4.52 6.25 19.57
N ILE A 20 -4.41 5.15 20.31
CA ILE A 20 -4.06 5.14 21.72
C ILE A 20 -2.75 4.35 21.88
N GLU A 21 -1.78 4.96 22.55
CA GLU A 21 -0.51 4.36 22.91
C GLU A 21 -0.34 4.51 24.42
N ASP A 22 -0.24 3.38 25.13
CA ASP A 22 -0.16 3.33 26.60
C ASP A 22 -1.24 4.17 27.34
N GLY A 23 -2.45 4.20 26.78
CA GLY A 23 -3.58 4.94 27.34
C GLY A 23 -3.60 6.43 27.00
N LEU A 24 -2.59 6.94 26.30
CA LEU A 24 -2.52 8.32 25.83
C LEU A 24 -2.91 8.40 24.34
N PRO A 25 -3.65 9.44 23.93
CA PRO A 25 -3.94 9.64 22.52
C PRO A 25 -2.68 10.08 21.76
N PHE A 26 -2.42 9.46 20.62
CA PHE A 26 -1.37 9.89 19.69
C PHE A 26 -1.97 10.29 18.34
N ASN A 27 -1.28 11.20 17.67
CA ASN A 27 -1.58 11.64 16.31
C ASN A 27 -0.26 11.72 15.52
N GLU A 28 -0.13 10.91 14.48
CA GLU A 28 1.08 10.82 13.68
C GLU A 28 0.79 11.13 12.20
N LYS A 29 1.77 11.78 11.57
CA LYS A 29 1.79 12.03 10.13
C LYS A 29 3.06 11.42 9.57
N GLN A 30 2.91 10.46 8.68
CA GLN A 30 4.05 9.78 8.06
C GLN A 30 3.88 9.69 6.56
N GLU A 31 5.01 9.77 5.85
CA GLU A 31 5.04 9.51 4.41
C GLU A 31 4.92 8.00 4.19
N PHE A 32 4.06 7.59 3.27
CA PHE A 32 3.84 6.17 2.98
C PHE A 32 4.19 5.85 1.54
N LYS A 33 4.94 4.76 1.36
CA LYS A 33 5.33 4.23 0.06
C LYS A 33 4.60 2.92 -0.18
N PRO A 34 3.48 2.94 -0.92
CA PRO A 34 2.68 1.74 -1.11
C PRO A 34 3.44 0.70 -1.94
N THR A 35 3.27 -0.56 -1.54
CA THR A 35 3.79 -1.70 -2.30
C THR A 35 2.65 -2.33 -3.07
N LEU A 36 2.82 -2.44 -4.39
CA LEU A 36 1.92 -3.14 -5.29
C LEU A 36 2.64 -4.34 -5.88
N TYR A 37 1.95 -5.14 -6.67
CA TYR A 37 2.48 -6.41 -7.19
C TYR A 37 2.24 -6.53 -8.68
N ILE A 38 3.24 -7.01 -9.42
CA ILE A 38 3.13 -7.28 -10.85
C ILE A 38 3.43 -8.75 -11.14
N PRO A 39 2.82 -9.36 -12.18
CA PRO A 39 3.19 -10.68 -12.67
C PRO A 39 4.70 -10.74 -12.93
N THR A 40 5.34 -11.80 -12.45
CA THR A 40 6.76 -12.06 -12.73
C THR A 40 6.96 -13.52 -13.07
N THR A 41 7.93 -13.80 -13.95
CA THR A 41 8.32 -15.18 -14.27
C THR A 41 9.29 -15.76 -13.24
N THR A 42 9.85 -14.92 -12.38
CA THR A 42 10.79 -15.32 -11.33
C THR A 42 10.03 -15.92 -10.15
N LYS A 43 10.61 -16.93 -9.49
CA LYS A 43 10.05 -17.43 -8.24
C LYS A 43 10.14 -16.35 -7.16
N THR A 44 8.99 -15.89 -6.70
CA THR A 44 8.82 -14.97 -5.59
C THR A 44 8.00 -15.61 -4.48
N ASP A 45 8.13 -15.08 -3.27
CA ASP A 45 7.35 -15.55 -2.11
C ASP A 45 5.87 -15.15 -2.22
N TRP A 46 5.56 -14.16 -3.07
CA TRP A 46 4.22 -13.63 -3.26
C TRP A 46 3.52 -14.28 -4.45
N LYS A 47 2.27 -14.68 -4.24
CA LYS A 47 1.43 -15.30 -5.27
C LYS A 47 0.06 -14.63 -5.29
N THR A 48 -0.59 -14.63 -6.45
CA THR A 48 -2.01 -14.28 -6.54
C THR A 48 -2.85 -15.35 -5.84
N LEU A 49 -4.14 -15.06 -5.62
CA LEU A 49 -5.10 -16.05 -5.14
C LEU A 49 -5.22 -17.27 -6.07
N GLU A 50 -4.88 -17.10 -7.35
CA GLU A 50 -4.89 -18.13 -8.39
C GLU A 50 -3.58 -18.94 -8.41
N GLY A 51 -2.56 -18.53 -7.64
CA GLY A 51 -1.27 -19.22 -7.52
C GLY A 51 -0.17 -18.69 -8.45
N ASP A 52 -0.45 -17.67 -9.26
CA ASP A 52 0.54 -17.06 -10.15
C ASP A 52 1.59 -16.26 -9.37
N PRO A 53 2.88 -16.39 -9.70
CA PRO A 53 3.95 -15.64 -9.05
C PRO A 53 3.86 -14.13 -9.36
N VAL A 54 3.97 -13.32 -8.31
CA VAL A 54 3.97 -11.86 -8.42
C VAL A 54 5.16 -11.24 -7.68
N GLY A 55 5.71 -10.17 -8.21
CA GLY A 55 6.83 -9.43 -7.61
C GLY A 55 6.36 -8.11 -6.99
N PRO A 56 6.86 -7.74 -5.80
CA PRO A 56 6.56 -6.44 -5.20
C PRO A 56 7.22 -5.32 -5.99
N VAL A 57 6.50 -4.21 -6.15
CA VAL A 57 6.95 -2.98 -6.81
C VAL A 57 6.55 -1.79 -5.94
N GLN A 58 7.51 -0.89 -5.72
CA GLN A 58 7.27 0.41 -5.11
C GLN A 58 7.63 1.49 -6.11
N TRP A 59 6.65 2.29 -6.52
CA TRP A 59 6.84 3.40 -7.44
C TRP A 59 7.23 4.72 -6.75
N GLY A 60 7.34 4.71 -5.42
CA GLY A 60 7.67 5.87 -4.61
C GLY A 60 6.51 6.28 -3.72
N SER A 61 6.20 7.57 -3.70
CA SER A 61 5.10 8.16 -2.93
C SER A 61 3.73 7.66 -3.40
N ILE A 62 2.70 7.90 -2.58
CA ILE A 62 1.32 7.58 -2.92
C ILE A 62 0.87 8.22 -4.24
N LYS A 63 1.21 9.50 -4.50
CA LYS A 63 0.85 10.16 -5.76
C LYS A 63 1.56 9.56 -6.95
N GLU A 64 2.86 9.29 -6.84
CA GLU A 64 3.64 8.65 -7.90
C GLU A 64 3.07 7.27 -8.23
N THR A 65 2.72 6.49 -7.20
CA THR A 65 2.09 5.18 -7.35
C THR A 65 0.73 5.29 -8.04
N ARG A 66 -0.12 6.27 -7.68
CA ARG A 66 -1.39 6.51 -8.37
C ARG A 66 -1.19 6.93 -9.83
N ALA A 67 -0.18 7.76 -10.11
CA ALA A 67 0.15 8.19 -11.46
C ALA A 67 0.67 7.02 -12.31
N ALA A 68 1.52 6.17 -11.73
CA ALA A 68 2.00 4.94 -12.35
C ALA A 68 0.82 4.00 -12.66
N MET A 69 -0.04 3.74 -11.67
CA MET A 69 -1.22 2.89 -11.87
C MET A 69 -2.09 3.40 -13.04
N LYS A 70 -2.36 4.70 -13.09
CA LYS A 70 -3.12 5.31 -14.20
C LYS A 70 -2.42 5.20 -15.55
N LYS A 71 -1.09 5.26 -15.58
CA LYS A 71 -0.30 5.11 -16.82
C LYS A 71 -0.37 3.68 -17.37
N TYR A 72 -0.48 2.68 -16.50
CA TYR A 72 -0.53 1.27 -16.87
C TYR A 72 -1.94 0.71 -17.04
N ASP A 73 -2.98 1.44 -16.64
CA ASP A 73 -4.41 1.07 -16.72
C ASP A 73 -4.93 0.78 -18.15
N GLY A 74 -4.13 1.04 -19.20
CA GLY A 74 -4.45 0.74 -20.59
C GLY A 74 -3.45 -0.19 -21.28
N VAL A 75 -2.52 -0.81 -20.54
CA VAL A 75 -1.55 -1.75 -21.11
C VAL A 75 -2.09 -3.16 -20.92
N ASP A 76 -2.64 -3.75 -21.99
CA ASP A 76 -3.32 -5.06 -21.99
C ASP A 76 -2.53 -6.21 -21.37
N ASN A 77 -1.21 -6.07 -21.23
CA ASN A 77 -0.33 -7.12 -20.73
C ASN A 77 0.27 -6.85 -19.33
N MET A 78 -0.19 -5.81 -18.62
CA MET A 78 0.36 -5.45 -17.30
C MET A 78 -0.74 -5.36 -16.24
N LYS A 79 -1.14 -6.51 -15.71
CA LYS A 79 -2.03 -6.57 -14.54
C LYS A 79 -1.27 -6.08 -13.31
N ILE A 80 -1.80 -5.08 -12.61
CA ILE A 80 -1.27 -4.62 -11.32
C ILE A 80 -2.18 -5.15 -10.22
N TYR A 81 -1.59 -5.84 -9.25
CA TYR A 81 -2.26 -6.38 -8.08
C TYR A 81 -1.90 -5.59 -6.83
N GLY A 82 -2.76 -5.66 -5.81
CA GLY A 82 -2.58 -4.98 -4.53
C GLY A 82 -3.74 -4.06 -4.19
N HIS A 83 -3.69 -3.45 -3.00
CA HIS A 83 -4.76 -2.61 -2.50
C HIS A 83 -4.57 -1.15 -2.95
N THR A 84 -5.58 -0.57 -3.59
CA THR A 84 -5.55 0.83 -4.07
C THR A 84 -5.87 1.85 -2.97
N ASN A 85 -6.59 1.43 -1.93
CA ASN A 85 -6.78 2.22 -0.73
C ASN A 85 -5.62 1.96 0.22
N TYR A 86 -4.61 2.82 0.16
CA TYR A 86 -3.33 2.66 0.86
C TYR A 86 -3.42 2.76 2.39
N ASN A 87 -4.52 3.29 2.93
CA ASN A 87 -4.78 3.27 4.37
C ASN A 87 -4.90 1.83 4.91
N TYR A 88 -5.50 0.92 4.14
CA TYR A 88 -5.59 -0.49 4.52
C TYR A 88 -4.26 -1.20 4.39
N SER A 89 -3.46 -0.87 3.36
CA SER A 89 -2.10 -1.39 3.21
C SER A 89 -1.15 -0.95 4.32
N PHE A 90 -1.46 0.14 5.01
CA PHE A 90 -0.65 0.70 6.09
C PHE A 90 -0.92 0.05 7.45
N ILE A 91 -2.17 -0.34 7.71
CA ILE A 91 -2.58 -0.97 8.98
C ILE A 91 -2.47 -2.50 8.97
N ALA A 92 -2.25 -3.09 7.80
CA ALA A 92 -2.06 -4.53 7.62
C ALA A 92 -0.65 -4.96 8.04
#